data_AF-A0A6F9D7G6-F1
#
_entry.id   AF-A0A6F9D7G6-F1
#
_cell.length_a   1.000
_cell.length_b   1.000
_cell.length_c   1.000
_cell.angle_alpha   90.00
_cell.angle_beta   90.00
_cell.angle_gamma   90.00
#
_symmetry.space_group_name_H-M   'P 1'
#
loop_
_entity.id
_entity.type
_entity.pdbx_description
1 polymer ?
#
loop_
_entity_poly.entity_id
_entity_poly.type
_entity_poly.pdbx_seq_one_letter_code
_entity_poly.pdbx_strand_id
1 'polypeptide(L)'
;MKSRQAVAQGGMFGTSNPPPLSNQTKDLLKVMMEESKLSNFQRRKLTETVGRGRSLPLKMPPTCSEKVLELESFPPPQKSFTMRGVPSPSIRSRSDIEESGAYQRDQFVPKPIKSLEKEKDRLSNIMAFGEDVKPKSKEEKLKELRLKTTQVKKIDRFDEIQAEIEERHRFLEEMEKLGQGKKYRPIISSQISILIREMEIIDKERTAKLQQALEVVDKS
;
A
#
# COMPACT_ATOMS: atom_id res chain seq x y z
N MET A 1 5.78 47.72 -27.95
CA MET A 1 6.17 46.41 -28.53
C MET A 1 5.37 46.20 -29.81
N LYS A 2 6.03 46.03 -30.96
CA LYS A 2 5.35 45.85 -32.26
C LYS A 2 4.61 44.50 -32.26
N SER A 3 3.30 44.52 -32.49
CA SER A 3 2.50 43.31 -32.73
C SER A 3 2.99 42.64 -34.00
N ARG A 4 3.30 41.33 -33.93
CA ARG A 4 3.65 40.54 -35.10
C ARG A 4 2.39 40.33 -35.93
N GLN A 5 2.43 40.72 -37.21
CA GLN A 5 1.39 40.39 -38.18
C GLN A 5 1.32 38.86 -38.37
N ALA A 6 0.09 38.34 -38.51
CA ALA A 6 -0.14 36.94 -38.86
C ALA A 6 0.30 36.71 -40.32
N VAL A 7 1.10 35.68 -40.56
CA VAL A 7 1.45 35.22 -41.91
C VAL A 7 0.19 34.59 -42.51
N ALA A 8 -0.15 34.98 -43.74
CA ALA A 8 -1.32 34.50 -44.47
C ALA A 8 -1.33 32.96 -44.56
N GLN A 9 -2.47 32.34 -44.24
CA GLN A 9 -2.73 30.95 -44.62
C GLN A 9 -2.85 30.88 -46.15
N GLY A 10 -2.17 29.88 -46.74
CA GLY A 10 -1.85 29.80 -48.16
C GLY A 10 -3.03 29.84 -49.14
N GLY A 11 -2.73 30.27 -50.36
CA GLY A 11 -3.65 30.28 -51.51
C GLY A 11 -3.84 28.90 -52.15
N MET A 12 -4.59 28.86 -53.26
CA MET A 12 -5.14 27.64 -53.92
C MET A 12 -4.13 26.58 -54.41
N PHE A 13 -2.82 26.78 -54.23
CA PHE A 13 -1.78 25.77 -54.48
C PHE A 13 -0.85 25.54 -53.26
N GLY A 14 -1.30 25.91 -52.05
CA GLY A 14 -0.55 25.79 -50.80
C GLY A 14 -0.61 24.38 -50.21
N THR A 15 0.56 23.76 -50.05
CA THR A 15 0.81 22.46 -49.43
C THR A 15 -0.02 22.24 -48.15
N SER A 16 -0.92 21.24 -48.17
CA SER A 16 -1.90 21.00 -47.11
C SER A 16 -1.32 20.36 -45.83
N ASN A 17 -0.03 20.03 -45.78
CA ASN A 17 0.64 19.57 -44.57
C ASN A 17 2.10 20.07 -44.54
N PRO A 18 2.60 20.59 -43.40
CA PRO A 18 4.02 20.87 -43.26
C PRO A 18 4.83 19.57 -43.39
N PRO A 19 6.06 19.61 -43.93
CA PRO A 19 6.93 18.45 -43.99
C PRO A 19 7.19 17.90 -42.58
N PRO A 20 7.36 16.57 -42.42
CA PRO A 20 7.62 15.97 -41.12
C PRO A 20 8.91 16.52 -40.52
N LEU A 21 8.90 16.72 -39.20
CA LEU A 21 10.07 17.21 -38.46
C LEU A 21 11.27 16.26 -38.64
N SER A 22 12.44 16.82 -38.91
CA SER A 22 13.70 16.07 -38.99
C SER A 22 14.03 15.40 -37.65
N ASN A 23 14.78 14.31 -37.67
CA ASN A 23 15.15 13.59 -36.43
C ASN A 23 15.97 14.48 -35.48
N GLN A 24 16.91 15.27 -36.01
CA GLN A 24 17.68 16.24 -35.22
C GLN A 24 16.77 17.27 -34.53
N THR A 25 15.71 17.73 -35.20
CA THR A 25 14.73 18.66 -34.61
C THR A 25 13.89 18.00 -33.52
N LYS A 26 13.54 16.72 -33.67
CA LYS A 26 12.81 15.96 -32.65
C LYS A 26 13.64 15.79 -31.38
N ASP A 27 14.93 15.50 -31.52
CA ASP A 27 15.85 15.33 -30.39
C ASP A 27 16.05 16.66 -29.65
N LEU A 28 16.22 17.76 -30.39
CA LEU A 28 16.28 19.10 -29.79
C LEU A 28 15.00 19.44 -29.01
N LEU A 29 13.83 19.19 -29.59
CA LEU A 29 12.56 19.44 -28.92
C LEU A 29 12.42 18.61 -27.64
N LYS A 30 12.93 17.38 -27.61
CA LYS A 30 12.94 16.54 -26.42
C LYS A 30 13.78 17.16 -25.29
N VAL A 31 14.99 17.61 -25.59
CA VAL A 31 15.86 18.31 -24.61
C VAL A 31 15.19 19.58 -24.10
N MET A 32 14.62 20.40 -25.00
CA MET A 32 13.88 21.61 -24.60
C MET A 32 12.67 21.30 -23.72
N MET A 33 11.95 20.21 -24.00
CA MET A 33 10.82 19.76 -23.18
C MET A 33 11.29 19.29 -21.80
N GLU A 34 12.48 18.69 -21.71
CA GLU A 34 13.09 18.24 -20.45
C GLU A 34 13.51 19.42 -19.57
N GLU A 35 14.20 20.39 -20.15
CA GLU A 35 14.70 21.60 -19.48
C GLU A 35 13.60 22.62 -19.15
N SER A 36 12.52 22.64 -19.93
CA SER A 36 11.39 23.53 -19.65
C SER A 36 10.55 23.00 -18.48
N LYS A 37 10.12 23.90 -17.59
CA LYS A 37 9.25 23.59 -16.43
C LYS A 37 7.79 23.28 -16.83
N LEU A 38 7.59 22.50 -17.89
CA LEU A 38 6.28 22.05 -18.37
C LEU A 38 5.69 20.99 -17.45
N SER A 39 4.36 21.06 -17.25
CA SER A 39 3.61 19.99 -16.58
C SER A 39 3.66 18.68 -17.39
N ASN A 40 3.55 17.53 -16.72
CA ASN A 40 3.45 16.21 -17.35
C ASN A 40 2.35 16.15 -18.43
N PHE A 41 1.23 16.85 -18.22
CA PHE A 41 0.15 16.91 -19.20
C PHE A 41 0.56 17.65 -20.48
N GLN A 42 1.23 18.80 -20.33
CA GLN A 42 1.75 19.59 -21.44
C GLN A 42 2.84 18.84 -22.20
N ARG A 43 3.74 18.16 -21.47
CA ARG A 43 4.78 17.29 -22.04
C ARG A 43 4.16 16.21 -22.91
N ARG A 44 3.19 15.45 -22.37
CA ARG A 44 2.49 14.40 -23.13
C ARG A 44 1.84 14.94 -24.41
N LYS A 45 1.21 16.11 -24.34
CA LYS A 45 0.54 16.71 -25.50
C LYS A 45 1.52 17.14 -26.58
N LEU A 46 2.65 17.72 -26.21
CA LEU A 46 3.69 18.13 -27.15
C LEU A 46 4.36 16.90 -27.79
N THR A 47 4.69 15.87 -27.01
CA THR A 47 5.27 14.62 -27.54
C THR A 47 4.32 13.97 -28.56
N GLU A 48 3.01 13.97 -28.30
CA GLU A 48 1.99 13.48 -29.25
C GLU A 48 2.01 14.28 -30.56
N THR A 49 2.10 15.61 -30.49
CA THR A 49 2.12 16.46 -31.70
C THR A 49 3.39 16.27 -32.53
N VAL A 50 4.54 16.16 -31.87
CA VAL A 50 5.85 15.92 -32.50
C VAL A 50 5.90 14.53 -33.14
N GLY A 51 5.37 13.51 -32.47
CA GLY A 51 5.28 12.14 -33.00
C GLY A 51 4.38 12.04 -34.24
N ARG A 52 3.32 12.86 -34.31
CA ARG A 52 2.42 12.94 -35.48
C ARG A 52 2.94 13.83 -36.60
N GLY A 53 4.12 14.45 -36.45
CA GLY A 53 4.68 15.36 -37.44
C GLY A 53 3.85 16.63 -37.68
N ARG A 54 2.98 17.00 -36.72
CA ARG A 54 2.17 18.22 -36.81
C ARG A 54 2.97 19.41 -36.26
N SER A 55 2.60 20.62 -36.69
CA SER A 55 3.12 21.85 -36.08
C SER A 55 2.75 21.94 -34.59
N LEU A 56 3.62 22.56 -33.79
CA LEU A 56 3.37 22.78 -32.36
C LEU A 56 2.14 23.68 -32.14
N PRO A 57 1.31 23.41 -31.12
CA PRO A 57 0.13 24.22 -30.82
C PRO A 57 0.52 25.62 -30.31
N LEU A 58 -0.13 26.66 -30.84
CA LEU A 58 0.09 28.05 -30.41
C LEU A 58 -0.47 28.35 -29.01
N LYS A 59 -1.46 27.56 -28.57
CA LYS A 59 -2.09 27.66 -27.26
C LYS A 59 -2.04 26.30 -26.59
N MET A 60 -1.49 26.26 -25.38
CA MET A 60 -1.49 25.06 -24.55
C MET A 60 -2.65 25.12 -23.56
N PRO A 61 -3.39 24.02 -23.36
CA PRO A 61 -4.36 23.95 -22.27
C PRO A 61 -3.65 24.14 -20.92
N PRO A 62 -4.33 24.71 -19.90
CA PRO A 62 -3.79 24.78 -18.55
C PRO A 62 -3.46 23.37 -18.04
N THR A 63 -2.63 23.31 -17.00
CA THR A 63 -1.90 22.14 -16.49
C THR A 63 -2.73 20.93 -16.04
N CYS A 64 -4.04 20.93 -16.26
CA CYS A 64 -4.98 19.88 -15.90
C CYS A 64 -5.79 19.39 -17.12
N SER A 65 -6.16 18.10 -17.13
CA SER A 65 -7.12 17.52 -18.06
C SER A 65 -8.56 17.94 -17.76
N GLU A 66 -8.78 18.64 -16.65
CA GLU A 66 -10.03 19.30 -16.34
C GLU A 66 -10.24 20.34 -17.43
N LYS A 67 -11.21 20.05 -18.32
CA LYS A 67 -11.79 21.07 -19.16
C LYS A 67 -12.14 22.16 -18.17
N VAL A 68 -11.45 23.31 -18.24
CA VAL A 68 -12.04 24.54 -17.77
C VAL A 68 -13.36 24.51 -18.52
N LEU A 69 -14.44 24.23 -17.79
CA LEU A 69 -15.74 24.63 -18.25
C LEU A 69 -15.50 26.12 -18.46
N GLU A 70 -15.22 26.52 -19.70
CA GLU A 70 -15.66 27.84 -20.15
C GLU A 70 -17.04 27.88 -19.56
N LEU A 71 -17.23 28.72 -18.52
CA LEU A 71 -18.54 28.90 -17.92
C LEU A 71 -19.40 29.09 -19.14
N GLU A 72 -20.18 28.06 -19.49
CA GLU A 72 -21.13 28.11 -20.57
C GLU A 72 -21.87 29.38 -20.20
N SER A 73 -21.60 30.46 -20.95
CA SER A 73 -22.10 31.76 -20.57
C SER A 73 -23.58 31.55 -20.68
N PHE A 74 -24.25 31.36 -19.54
CA PHE A 74 -25.64 30.98 -19.51
C PHE A 74 -26.31 31.94 -20.48
N PRO A 75 -27.06 31.44 -21.48
CA PRO A 75 -27.74 32.34 -22.40
C PRO A 75 -28.44 33.38 -21.53
N PRO A 76 -28.25 34.69 -21.81
CA PRO A 76 -28.79 35.73 -20.95
C PRO A 76 -30.25 35.38 -20.70
N PRO A 77 -30.72 35.42 -19.43
CA PRO A 77 -32.05 34.92 -19.09
C PRO A 77 -33.05 35.53 -20.08
N GLN A 78 -33.83 34.68 -20.74
CA GLN A 78 -34.86 35.15 -21.65
C GLN A 78 -35.72 36.14 -20.86
N LYS A 79 -35.81 37.38 -21.35
CA LYS A 79 -36.65 38.40 -20.74
C LYS A 79 -38.09 37.93 -20.86
N SER A 80 -38.59 37.16 -19.90
CA SER A 80 -39.98 36.80 -19.81
C SER A 80 -40.74 38.07 -19.41
N PHE A 81 -41.22 38.76 -20.44
CA PHE A 81 -42.07 39.92 -20.30
C PHE A 81 -43.47 39.45 -19.95
N THR A 82 -43.70 39.09 -18.68
CA THR A 82 -44.94 39.33 -17.92
C THR A 82 -44.84 38.70 -16.52
N MET A 83 -44.22 39.40 -15.58
CA MET A 83 -44.49 39.23 -14.15
C MET A 83 -45.83 39.89 -13.83
N ARG A 84 -46.95 39.31 -14.28
CA ARG A 84 -48.29 39.73 -13.83
C ARG A 84 -48.68 38.83 -12.66
N GLY A 85 -48.59 39.37 -11.44
CA GLY A 85 -49.08 38.71 -10.22
C GLY A 85 -48.03 38.23 -9.22
N VAL A 86 -46.73 38.31 -9.55
CA VAL A 86 -45.68 38.11 -8.54
C VAL A 86 -45.35 39.47 -7.94
N PRO A 87 -45.52 39.68 -6.63
CA PRO A 87 -45.09 40.92 -6.01
C PRO A 87 -43.61 41.13 -6.32
N SER A 88 -43.25 42.35 -6.72
CA SER A 88 -41.83 42.72 -6.83
C SER A 88 -41.16 42.39 -5.49
N PRO A 89 -39.91 41.91 -5.47
CA PRO A 89 -39.21 41.70 -4.21
C PRO A 89 -39.16 43.04 -3.48
N SER A 90 -40.04 43.20 -2.49
CA SER A 90 -40.06 44.37 -1.63
C SER A 90 -38.76 44.39 -0.85
N ILE A 91 -38.22 45.59 -0.64
CA ILE A 91 -37.10 45.77 0.27
C ILE A 91 -37.55 45.25 1.64
N ARG A 92 -36.82 44.27 2.18
CA ARG A 92 -37.09 43.69 3.50
C ARG A 92 -36.82 44.74 4.57
N SER A 93 -37.63 44.74 5.62
CA SER A 93 -37.39 45.63 6.75
C SER A 93 -36.13 45.18 7.51
N ARG A 94 -35.55 46.08 8.31
CA ARG A 94 -34.36 45.76 9.10
C ARG A 94 -34.59 44.58 10.05
N SER A 95 -35.76 44.53 10.70
CA SER A 95 -36.14 43.43 11.59
C SER A 95 -36.21 42.10 10.84
N ASP A 96 -36.80 42.08 9.64
CA ASP A 96 -36.88 40.84 8.84
C ASP A 96 -35.49 40.30 8.47
N ILE A 97 -34.52 41.18 8.21
CA ILE A 97 -33.15 40.79 7.87
C ILE A 97 -32.43 40.25 9.12
N GLU A 98 -32.58 40.92 10.27
CA GLU A 98 -32.01 40.48 11.54
C GLU A 98 -32.61 39.14 12.00
N GLU A 99 -33.93 38.97 11.91
CA GLU A 99 -34.66 37.74 12.24
C GLU A 99 -34.32 36.59 11.28
N SER A 100 -34.08 36.88 10.00
CA SER A 100 -33.66 35.86 9.04
C SER A 100 -32.27 35.28 9.31
N GLY A 101 -31.51 35.86 10.26
CA GLY A 101 -30.17 35.40 10.61
C GLY A 101 -29.12 35.71 9.54
N ALA A 102 -29.41 36.58 8.57
CA ALA A 102 -28.51 36.90 7.45
C ALA A 102 -27.16 37.48 7.88
N TYR A 103 -27.10 38.09 9.07
CA TYR A 103 -25.86 38.62 9.67
C TYR A 103 -25.13 37.60 10.55
N GLN A 104 -25.74 36.44 10.82
CA GLN A 104 -25.07 35.37 11.55
C GLN A 104 -23.98 34.78 10.65
N ARG A 105 -22.76 34.70 11.17
CA ARG A 105 -21.63 34.15 10.43
C ARG A 105 -21.77 32.63 10.38
N ASP A 106 -21.67 32.06 9.19
CA ASP A 106 -21.67 30.60 9.04
C ASP A 106 -20.60 29.96 9.92
N GLN A 107 -21.00 28.94 10.68
CA GLN A 107 -20.08 28.15 11.47
C GLN A 107 -19.23 27.28 10.52
N PHE A 108 -17.93 27.22 10.79
CA PHE A 108 -17.03 26.37 10.01
C PHE A 108 -17.41 24.90 10.17
N VAL A 109 -17.80 24.26 9.06
CA VAL A 109 -18.00 22.81 8.99
C VAL A 109 -16.80 22.21 8.24
N PRO A 110 -15.93 21.44 8.91
CA PRO A 110 -14.83 20.78 8.23
C PRO A 110 -15.36 19.80 7.18
N LYS A 111 -14.70 19.74 6.01
CA LYS A 111 -14.99 18.72 5.00
C LYS A 111 -14.68 17.34 5.58
N PRO A 112 -15.41 16.27 5.18
CA PRO A 112 -15.05 14.90 5.57
C PRO A 112 -13.60 14.60 5.19
N ILE A 113 -12.74 14.37 6.19
CA ILE A 113 -11.32 14.06 5.99
C ILE A 113 -11.15 12.54 6.00
N LYS A 114 -10.37 12.01 5.06
CA LYS A 114 -9.94 10.60 5.10
C LYS A 114 -8.99 10.43 6.29
N SER A 115 -9.12 9.34 7.05
CA SER A 115 -8.20 9.04 8.16
C SER A 115 -6.76 8.94 7.65
N LEU A 116 -5.87 9.80 8.16
CA LEU A 116 -4.47 9.89 7.73
C LEU A 116 -3.72 8.58 7.97
N GLU A 117 -4.05 7.87 9.05
CA GLU A 117 -3.45 6.59 9.41
C GLU A 117 -3.69 5.53 8.32
N LYS A 118 -4.89 5.48 7.73
CA LYS A 118 -5.19 4.53 6.65
C LYS A 118 -4.43 4.82 5.37
N GLU A 119 -4.24 6.10 5.03
CA GLU A 119 -3.44 6.49 3.85
C GLU A 119 -1.94 6.22 4.10
N LYS A 120 -1.46 6.41 5.33
CA LYS A 120 -0.09 6.05 5.74
C LYS A 120 0.15 4.54 5.59
N ASP A 121 -0.76 3.73 6.12
CA ASP A 121 -0.67 2.27 6.02
C ASP A 121 -0.73 1.81 4.57
N ARG A 122 -1.68 2.34 3.78
CA ARG A 122 -1.79 2.08 2.34
C ARG A 122 -0.49 2.40 1.59
N LEU A 123 0.08 3.57 1.83
CA LEU A 123 1.33 3.96 1.17
C LEU A 123 2.49 3.06 1.61
N SER A 124 2.57 2.70 2.89
CA SER A 124 3.54 1.75 3.42
C SER A 124 3.43 0.39 2.73
N ASN A 125 2.20 -0.12 2.54
CA ASN A 125 1.96 -1.39 1.86
C ASN A 125 2.40 -1.33 0.38
N ILE A 126 2.06 -0.25 -0.32
CA ILE A 126 2.48 -0.03 -1.71
C ILE A 126 4.00 0.04 -1.82
N MET A 127 4.68 0.71 -0.89
CA MET A 127 6.15 0.79 -0.89
C MET A 127 6.83 -0.55 -0.60
N ALA A 128 6.26 -1.35 0.31
CA ALA A 128 6.84 -2.63 0.71
C ALA A 128 6.53 -3.77 -0.28
N PHE A 129 5.30 -3.85 -0.78
CA PHE A 129 4.78 -4.98 -1.56
C PHE A 129 4.48 -4.63 -3.02
N GLY A 130 4.53 -3.34 -3.41
CA GLY A 130 4.14 -2.86 -4.73
C GLY A 130 2.62 -2.71 -4.93
N GLU A 131 1.82 -3.15 -3.95
CA GLU A 131 0.36 -3.13 -3.97
C GLU A 131 -0.23 -2.83 -2.59
N ASP A 132 -1.47 -2.34 -2.55
CA ASP A 132 -2.18 -2.06 -1.30
C ASP A 132 -2.80 -3.34 -0.72
N VAL A 133 -1.97 -4.09 0.01
CA VAL A 133 -2.41 -5.30 0.70
C VAL A 133 -3.27 -4.91 1.90
N LYS A 134 -4.49 -5.46 1.98
CA LYS A 134 -5.35 -5.25 3.15
C LYS A 134 -4.68 -5.85 4.39
N PRO A 135 -4.72 -5.16 5.55
CA PRO A 135 -4.18 -5.72 6.77
C PRO A 135 -4.92 -7.02 7.11
N LYS A 136 -4.16 -8.06 7.49
CA LYS A 136 -4.73 -9.35 7.90
C LYS A 136 -5.77 -9.15 9.00
N SER A 137 -6.88 -9.87 8.90
CA SER A 137 -7.92 -9.83 9.91
C SER A 137 -7.37 -10.34 11.25
N LYS A 138 -8.00 -9.93 12.36
CA LYS A 138 -7.62 -10.45 13.69
C LYS A 138 -7.68 -11.98 13.73
N GLU A 139 -8.64 -12.58 13.03
CA GLU A 139 -8.81 -14.03 12.95
C GLU A 139 -7.70 -14.69 12.15
N GLU A 140 -7.26 -14.09 11.04
CA GLU A 140 -6.15 -14.59 10.23
C GLU A 140 -4.85 -14.56 11.02
N LYS A 141 -4.58 -13.45 11.72
CA LYS A 141 -3.42 -13.35 12.62
C LYS A 141 -3.47 -14.44 13.71
N LEU A 142 -4.64 -14.68 14.29
CA LEU A 142 -4.82 -15.71 15.31
C LEU A 142 -4.64 -17.13 14.74
N LYS A 143 -5.12 -17.39 13.54
CA LYS A 143 -4.90 -18.67 12.83
C LYS A 143 -3.42 -18.90 12.57
N GLU A 144 -2.70 -17.88 12.10
CA GLU A 144 -1.24 -17.98 11.88
C GLU A 144 -0.47 -18.25 13.17
N LEU A 145 -0.84 -17.57 14.26
CA LEU A 145 -0.27 -17.83 15.59
C LEU A 145 -0.52 -19.28 16.03
N ARG A 146 -1.76 -19.78 15.88
CA ARG A 146 -2.12 -21.17 16.22
C ARG A 146 -1.37 -22.20 15.39
N LEU A 147 -1.23 -21.95 14.08
CA LEU A 147 -0.46 -22.81 13.17
C LEU A 147 1.01 -22.85 13.58
N LYS A 148 1.61 -21.71 13.91
CA LYS A 148 3.00 -21.66 14.41
C LYS A 148 3.16 -22.44 15.71
N THR A 149 2.21 -22.34 16.64
CA THR A 149 2.27 -23.11 17.90
C THR A 149 2.08 -24.61 17.70
N THR A 150 1.27 -25.03 16.72
CA THR A 150 1.11 -26.47 16.41
C THR A 150 2.31 -27.05 15.65
N GLN A 151 3.08 -26.20 14.94
CA GLN A 151 4.32 -26.59 14.28
C GLN A 151 5.51 -26.77 15.24
N VAL A 152 5.41 -26.32 16.49
CA VAL A 152 6.38 -26.73 17.51
C VAL A 152 6.21 -28.23 17.67
N LYS A 153 7.12 -28.98 17.04
CA LYS A 153 7.17 -30.45 17.12
C LYS A 153 7.05 -30.80 18.60
N LYS A 154 6.07 -31.65 18.93
CA LYS A 154 6.02 -32.26 20.26
C LYS A 154 7.31 -33.07 20.38
N ILE A 155 8.30 -32.53 21.10
CA ILE A 155 9.53 -33.25 21.36
C ILE A 155 9.11 -34.45 22.20
N ASP A 156 9.52 -35.63 21.76
CA ASP A 156 9.20 -36.85 22.47
C ASP A 156 9.97 -36.86 23.79
N ARG A 157 9.33 -37.28 24.88
CA ARG A 157 9.95 -37.30 26.21
C ARG A 157 11.24 -38.12 26.21
N PHE A 158 11.29 -39.16 25.37
CA PHE A 158 12.49 -39.98 25.18
C PHE A 158 13.67 -39.18 24.62
N ASP A 159 13.44 -38.32 23.63
CA ASP A 159 14.47 -37.46 23.03
C ASP A 159 14.96 -36.40 24.03
N GLU A 160 14.06 -35.86 24.86
CA GLU A 160 14.42 -34.93 25.93
C GLU A 160 15.37 -35.58 26.94
N ILE A 161 15.08 -36.80 27.40
CA ILE A 161 15.90 -37.53 28.36
C ILE A 161 17.28 -37.83 27.77
N GLN A 162 17.36 -38.19 26.49
CA GLN A 162 18.64 -38.39 25.80
C GLN A 162 19.48 -37.11 25.80
N ALA A 163 18.87 -35.97 25.47
CA ALA A 163 19.54 -34.68 25.50
C ALA A 163 20.01 -34.31 26.92
N GLU A 164 19.21 -34.58 27.96
CA GLU A 164 19.59 -34.32 29.35
C GLU A 164 20.78 -35.19 29.78
N ILE A 165 20.81 -36.48 29.40
CA ILE A 165 21.95 -37.36 29.69
C ILE A 165 23.22 -36.83 29.03
N GLU A 166 23.15 -36.41 27.75
CA GLU A 166 24.29 -35.82 27.05
C GLU A 166 24.77 -34.52 27.71
N GLU A 167 23.85 -33.65 28.12
CA GLU A 167 24.18 -32.42 28.85
C GLU A 167 24.90 -32.71 30.17
N ARG A 168 24.40 -33.69 30.94
CA ARG A 168 25.01 -34.10 32.21
C ARG A 168 26.39 -34.73 32.00
N HIS A 169 26.58 -35.49 30.93
CA HIS A 169 27.89 -36.02 30.57
C HIS A 169 28.88 -34.89 30.23
N ARG A 170 28.47 -33.94 29.39
CA ARG A 170 29.29 -32.77 29.01
C ARG A 170 29.65 -31.93 30.23
N PHE A 171 28.69 -31.67 31.12
CA PHE A 171 28.94 -30.97 32.38
C PHE A 171 29.99 -31.68 33.23
N LEU A 172 29.90 -33.02 33.36
CA LEU A 172 30.87 -33.78 34.11
C LEU A 172 32.27 -33.69 33.49
N GLU A 173 32.39 -33.80 32.16
CA GLU A 173 33.67 -33.62 31.46
C GLU A 173 34.28 -32.23 31.69
N GLU A 174 33.46 -31.17 31.65
CA GLU A 174 33.91 -29.81 31.94
C GLU A 174 34.41 -29.68 33.38
N MET A 175 33.68 -30.24 34.35
CA MET A 175 34.09 -30.22 35.75
C MET A 175 35.34 -31.07 36.01
N GLU A 176 35.53 -32.17 35.28
CA GLU A 176 36.75 -32.99 35.34
C GLU A 176 37.97 -32.24 34.79
N LYS A 177 37.81 -31.52 33.67
CA LYS A 177 38.87 -30.63 33.12
C LYS A 177 39.26 -29.52 34.11
N LEU A 178 38.31 -29.03 34.90
CA LEU A 178 38.55 -28.05 35.97
C LEU A 178 39.09 -28.68 37.28
N GLY A 179 39.31 -30.00 37.32
CA GLY A 179 39.81 -30.73 38.49
C GLY A 179 38.78 -30.94 39.60
N GLN A 180 37.50 -30.62 39.36
CA GLN A 180 36.40 -30.75 40.34
C GLN A 180 35.62 -32.08 40.20
N GLY A 181 36.09 -33.01 39.37
CA GLY A 181 35.43 -34.29 39.10
C GLY A 181 35.04 -35.07 40.36
N LYS A 182 35.91 -35.16 41.37
CA LYS A 182 35.64 -35.89 42.62
C LYS A 182 34.37 -35.40 43.35
N LYS A 183 34.01 -34.12 43.22
CA LYS A 183 32.83 -33.53 43.86
C LYS A 183 31.54 -33.88 43.11
N TYR A 184 31.56 -33.76 41.78
CA TYR A 184 30.34 -33.86 40.96
C TYR A 184 30.07 -35.26 40.41
N ARG A 185 31.10 -36.10 40.24
CA ARG A 185 30.98 -37.47 39.71
C ARG A 185 29.89 -38.31 40.37
N PRO A 186 29.82 -38.43 41.72
CA PRO A 186 28.75 -39.24 42.33
C PRO A 186 27.37 -38.64 42.08
N ILE A 187 27.22 -37.32 42.17
CA ILE A 187 25.95 -36.62 41.98
C ILE A 187 25.45 -36.81 40.54
N ILE A 188 26.29 -36.48 39.56
CA ILE A 188 25.93 -36.58 38.14
C ILE A 188 25.69 -38.03 37.72
N SER A 189 26.49 -38.98 38.21
CA SER A 189 26.27 -40.40 37.92
C SER A 189 24.91 -40.90 38.42
N SER A 190 24.46 -40.44 39.60
CA SER A 190 23.15 -40.80 40.13
C SER A 190 22.01 -40.20 39.31
N GLN A 191 22.16 -38.95 38.86
CA GLN A 191 21.18 -38.28 37.98
C GLN A 191 21.08 -38.99 36.64
N ILE A 192 22.21 -39.34 36.02
CA ILE A 192 22.24 -40.12 34.78
C ILE A 192 21.55 -41.48 34.99
N SER A 193 21.78 -42.14 36.13
CA SER A 193 21.15 -43.43 36.43
C SER A 193 19.62 -43.32 36.59
N ILE A 194 19.13 -42.22 37.15
CA ILE A 194 17.69 -41.93 37.25
C ILE A 194 17.09 -41.71 35.86
N LEU A 195 17.75 -40.92 35.01
CA LEU A 195 17.32 -40.64 33.64
C LEU A 195 17.30 -41.90 32.76
N ILE A 196 18.32 -42.76 32.87
CA ILE A 196 18.36 -44.05 32.17
C ILE A 196 17.18 -44.91 32.59
N ARG A 197 16.86 -44.97 33.90
CA ARG A 197 15.69 -45.73 34.37
C ARG A 197 14.38 -45.16 33.82
N GLU A 198 14.23 -43.85 33.77
CA GLU A 198 13.05 -43.21 33.15
C GLU A 198 12.93 -43.60 31.67
N MET A 199 14.06 -43.55 30.94
CA MET A 199 14.13 -43.98 29.54
C MET A 199 13.73 -45.45 29.35
N GLU A 200 14.21 -46.35 30.21
CA GLU A 200 13.86 -47.78 30.17
C GLU A 200 12.37 -48.03 30.41
N ILE A 201 11.72 -47.24 31.29
CA ILE A 201 10.28 -47.36 31.55
C ILE A 201 9.50 -46.96 30.29
N ILE A 202 9.86 -45.84 29.67
CA ILE A 202 9.22 -45.38 28.43
C ILE A 202 9.39 -46.42 27.32
N ASP A 203 10.57 -47.02 27.18
CA ASP A 203 10.82 -48.06 26.18
C ASP A 203 9.99 -49.33 26.42
N LYS A 204 9.88 -49.78 27.67
CA LYS A 204 8.98 -50.89 28.06
C LYS A 204 7.52 -50.60 27.75
N GLU A 205 7.05 -49.38 28.00
CA GLU A 205 5.69 -48.99 27.65
C GLU A 205 5.44 -48.99 26.15
N ARG A 206 6.43 -48.55 25.35
CA ARG A 206 6.32 -48.53 23.89
C ARG A 206 6.33 -49.93 23.31
N THR A 207 7.26 -50.77 23.75
CA THR A 207 7.34 -52.17 23.30
C THR A 207 6.04 -52.92 23.62
N ALA A 208 5.46 -52.71 24.81
CA ALA A 208 4.15 -53.28 25.17
C ALA A 208 3.02 -52.79 24.25
N LYS A 209 2.95 -51.49 23.96
CA LYS A 209 1.96 -50.91 23.03
C LYS A 209 2.12 -51.46 21.60
N LEU A 210 3.36 -51.61 21.13
CA LEU A 210 3.67 -52.18 19.82
C LEU A 210 3.26 -53.66 19.74
N GLN A 211 3.53 -54.46 20.77
CA GLN A 211 3.10 -55.85 20.85
C GLN A 211 1.56 -55.97 20.79
N GLN A 212 0.85 -55.15 21.55
CA GLN A 212 -0.62 -55.11 21.50
C GLN A 212 -1.14 -54.73 20.11
N ALA A 213 -0.52 -53.76 19.43
CA ALA A 213 -0.90 -53.37 18.08
C ALA A 213 -0.68 -54.50 17.05
N LEU A 214 0.44 -55.23 17.16
CA LEU A 214 0.73 -56.38 16.30
C LEU A 214 -0.29 -57.51 16.52
N GLU A 215 -0.64 -57.83 17.77
CA GLU A 215 -1.65 -58.85 18.07
C GLU A 215 -3.04 -58.51 17.50
N VAL A 216 -3.40 -57.23 17.44
CA VAL A 216 -4.68 -56.78 16.84
C VAL A 216 -4.67 -56.95 15.33
N VAL A 217 -3.52 -56.68 14.69
CA VAL A 217 -3.34 -56.86 13.24
C VAL A 217 -3.38 -58.35 12.87
N ASP A 218 -2.73 -59.22 13.64
CA ASP A 218 -2.71 -60.68 13.37
C ASP A 218 -4.08 -61.36 13.59
N LYS A 219 -4.97 -60.73 14.37
CA LYS A 219 -6.34 -61.22 14.64
C LYS A 219 -7.39 -60.67 13.65
N SER A 220 -7.01 -59.75 12.77
CA SER A 220 -7.88 -59.11 11.77
C SER A 220 -7.73 -59.77 10.40
#